data_AF-A0AAV5N519-F1
#
_entry.id   AF-A0AAV5N519-F1
#
_cell.length_a   1.000
_cell.length_b   1.000
_cell.length_c   1.000
_cell.angle_alpha   90.00
_cell.angle_beta   90.00
_cell.angle_gamma   90.00
#
_symmetry.space_group_name_H-M   'P 1'
#
loop_
_entity.id
_entity.type
_entity.pdbx_description
1 polymer ?
#
loop_
_entity_poly.entity_id
_entity_poly.type
_entity_poly.pdbx_seq_one_letter_code
_entity_poly.pdbx_strand_id
1 'polypeptide(L)'
;MLVMSIGFSSAWASTGTMNHQEYSLNDKLESLPDLRKYPSGTQRKKAFLNAVVPIIDKQNALIRQDREWLLRKRLSQAWSSKEIARLQQICSNYRMQCSSNPEKVKWTELLKRVDTLPTHLVVAQAAAESGWGTSKLAQVNNNLFGMRCGSKTCGEPGNIKGYSAYDTVDDSVRAYMLNMNSHGAYGKLRESRAELRSQGDTVTADHLVNKLGRYSERGASYSRFLQRVLDNNEHLIIQAQNDVETASIRDEF
;
A
#
# COMPACT_ATOMS: atom_id res chain seq x y z
N MET A 1 15.62 61.23 44.54
CA MET A 1 14.92 61.82 43.38
C MET A 1 15.84 61.78 42.18
N LEU A 2 15.71 60.78 41.31
CA LEU A 2 15.54 60.91 39.85
C LEU A 2 15.44 59.47 39.31
N VAL A 3 14.27 59.14 38.77
CA VAL A 3 13.98 57.86 38.12
C VAL A 3 14.43 57.98 36.68
N MET A 4 15.24 57.04 36.19
CA MET A 4 15.57 56.92 34.77
C MET A 4 15.29 55.49 34.33
N SER A 5 14.14 55.34 33.66
CA SER A 5 13.66 54.11 33.03
C SER A 5 14.28 53.99 31.64
N ILE A 6 14.93 52.86 31.32
CA ILE A 6 15.27 52.51 29.93
C ILE A 6 15.02 51.02 29.68
N GLY A 7 13.95 50.76 28.94
CA GLY A 7 13.81 49.77 27.86
C GLY A 7 14.20 48.31 28.09
N PHE A 8 13.21 47.48 28.42
CA PHE A 8 13.25 46.04 28.11
C PHE A 8 12.93 45.84 26.63
N SER A 9 13.88 45.33 25.84
CA SER A 9 13.61 44.76 24.52
C SER A 9 13.40 43.26 24.68
N SER A 10 12.14 42.84 24.84
CA SER A 10 11.75 41.44 24.69
C SER A 10 11.70 41.12 23.19
N ALA A 11 12.66 40.34 22.71
CA ALA A 11 12.56 39.69 21.41
C ALA A 11 11.52 38.57 21.53
N TRP A 12 10.34 38.79 20.94
CA TRP A 12 9.32 37.76 20.82
C TRP A 12 9.79 36.70 19.83
N ALA A 13 10.32 35.59 20.36
CA ALA A 13 10.46 34.37 19.59
C ALA A 13 9.05 33.83 19.34
N SER A 14 8.54 34.02 18.13
CA SER A 14 7.29 33.44 17.67
C SER A 14 7.46 31.92 17.59
N THR A 15 7.09 31.22 18.66
CA THR A 15 6.91 29.77 18.64
C THR A 15 5.67 29.49 17.81
N GLY A 16 5.85 29.36 16.50
CA GLY A 16 4.84 28.87 15.59
C GLY A 16 4.46 27.46 16.01
N THR A 17 3.31 27.33 16.67
CA THR A 17 2.64 26.06 16.93
C THR A 17 2.35 25.40 15.59
N MET A 18 3.18 24.44 15.19
CA MET A 18 2.86 23.55 14.08
C MET A 18 1.69 22.69 14.54
N ASN A 19 0.52 22.97 13.97
CA ASN A 19 -0.69 22.18 14.13
C ASN A 19 -0.38 20.76 13.65
N HIS A 20 -0.11 19.83 14.57
CA HIS A 20 -0.15 18.40 14.31
C HIS A 20 -1.62 18.07 14.10
N GLN A 21 -2.08 18.19 12.86
CA GLN A 21 -3.37 17.64 12.48
C GLN A 21 -3.16 16.12 12.46
N GLU A 22 -3.55 15.46 13.54
CA GLU A 22 -3.71 14.00 13.57
C GLU A 22 -4.65 13.64 12.42
N TYR A 23 -4.11 12.91 11.43
CA TYR A 23 -4.91 12.42 10.33
C TYR A 23 -5.85 11.36 10.89
N SER A 24 -7.14 11.70 11.00
CA SER A 24 -8.21 10.75 11.34
C SER A 24 -8.13 9.54 10.42
N LEU A 25 -7.92 8.36 11.00
CA LEU A 25 -7.73 7.09 10.29
C LEU A 25 -9.02 6.54 9.63
N ASN A 26 -10.13 7.27 9.75
CA ASN A 26 -11.44 6.83 9.27
C ASN A 26 -11.91 7.46 7.94
N ASP A 27 -11.24 8.49 7.41
CA ASP A 27 -11.60 9.06 6.11
C ASP A 27 -10.76 8.47 4.98
N LYS A 28 -11.43 8.13 3.86
CA LYS A 28 -10.75 7.80 2.60
C LYS A 28 -9.77 8.92 2.29
N LEU A 29 -8.47 8.62 2.23
CA LEU A 29 -7.48 9.59 1.78
C LEU A 29 -7.71 9.90 0.29
N GLU A 30 -8.50 10.94 0.03
CA GLU A 30 -8.90 11.34 -1.33
C GLU A 30 -7.68 11.68 -2.19
N SER A 31 -6.66 12.30 -1.61
CA SER A 31 -5.39 12.53 -2.29
C SER A 31 -4.23 12.58 -1.30
N LEU A 32 -3.02 12.30 -1.79
CA LEU A 32 -1.83 12.52 -0.98
C LEU A 32 -1.72 14.01 -0.62
N PRO A 33 -1.39 14.35 0.64
CA PRO A 33 -1.05 15.73 0.97
C PRO A 33 0.17 16.18 0.14
N ASP A 34 0.34 17.50 -0.03
CA ASP A 34 1.54 18.01 -0.69
C ASP A 34 2.77 17.79 0.21
N LEU A 35 3.46 16.67 -0.01
CA LEU A 35 4.61 16.25 0.78
C LEU A 35 5.85 17.11 0.55
N ARG A 36 5.84 18.02 -0.44
CA ARG A 36 6.92 19.00 -0.66
C ARG A 36 6.96 20.07 0.43
N LYS A 37 5.87 20.23 1.21
CA LYS A 37 5.84 21.09 2.40
C LYS A 37 6.80 20.62 3.50
N TYR A 38 7.20 19.34 3.49
CA TYR A 38 8.16 18.78 4.42
C TYR A 38 9.59 18.80 3.83
N PRO A 39 10.61 19.11 4.66
CA PRO A 39 12.02 18.98 4.26
C PRO A 39 12.34 17.59 3.71
N SER A 40 13.20 17.54 2.69
CA SER A 40 13.67 16.26 2.14
C SER A 40 14.42 15.46 3.20
N GLY A 41 14.30 14.13 3.15
CA GLY A 41 14.90 13.24 4.13
C GLY A 41 13.85 12.70 5.10
N THR A 42 14.23 12.55 6.37
CA THR A 42 13.43 11.82 7.37
C THR A 42 12.04 12.41 7.59
N GLN A 43 11.89 13.74 7.60
CA GLN A 43 10.61 14.40 7.83
C GLN A 43 9.59 14.05 6.74
N ARG A 44 9.98 14.21 5.46
CA ARG A 44 9.11 13.84 4.34
C ARG A 44 8.83 12.35 4.28
N LYS A 45 9.83 11.51 4.56
CA LYS A 45 9.64 10.05 4.62
C LYS A 45 8.60 9.67 5.67
N LYS A 46 8.67 10.23 6.88
CA LYS A 46 7.65 10.01 7.92
C LYS A 46 6.26 10.47 7.47
N ALA A 47 6.15 11.66 6.89
CA ALA A 47 4.86 12.16 6.38
C ALA A 47 4.27 11.25 5.28
N PHE A 48 5.11 10.75 4.37
CA PHE A 48 4.69 9.76 3.37
C PHE A 48 4.22 8.45 4.01
N LEU A 49 5.00 7.91 4.95
CA LEU A 49 4.71 6.64 5.60
C LEU A 49 3.40 6.70 6.41
N ASN A 50 3.20 7.78 7.18
CA ASN A 50 1.99 7.99 7.97
C ASN A 50 0.74 8.08 7.08
N ALA A 51 0.86 8.57 5.84
CA ALA A 51 -0.25 8.61 4.89
C ALA A 51 -0.52 7.25 4.23
N VAL A 52 0.52 6.47 3.92
CA VAL A 52 0.41 5.31 3.03
C VAL A 52 0.35 3.97 3.77
N VAL A 53 1.06 3.82 4.91
CA VAL A 53 1.08 2.58 5.69
C VAL A 53 -0.31 2.15 6.18
N PRO A 54 -1.15 3.03 6.75
CA PRO A 54 -2.50 2.62 7.19
C PRO A 54 -3.34 2.09 6.02
N ILE A 55 -3.21 2.68 4.84
CA ILE A 55 -3.93 2.26 3.63
C ILE A 55 -3.45 0.88 3.17
N ILE A 56 -2.14 0.63 3.17
CA ILE A 56 -1.58 -0.68 2.81
C ILE A 56 -2.05 -1.75 3.78
N ASP A 57 -1.98 -1.48 5.09
CA ASP A 57 -2.37 -2.44 6.12
C ASP A 57 -3.87 -2.73 6.09
N LYS A 58 -4.71 -1.71 5.84
CA LYS A 58 -6.13 -1.87 5.55
C LYS A 58 -6.38 -2.79 4.34
N GLN A 59 -5.71 -2.58 3.22
CA GLN A 59 -5.87 -3.43 2.04
C GLN A 59 -5.39 -4.88 2.29
N ASN A 60 -4.29 -5.05 3.03
CA ASN A 60 -3.86 -6.37 3.50
C ASN A 60 -4.88 -7.04 4.41
N ALA A 61 -5.53 -6.30 5.31
CA ALA A 61 -6.59 -6.82 6.17
C ALA A 61 -7.79 -7.33 5.35
N LEU A 62 -8.23 -6.58 4.34
CA LEU A 62 -9.29 -7.02 3.42
C LEU A 62 -8.91 -8.29 2.66
N ILE A 63 -7.68 -8.36 2.13
CA ILE A 63 -7.17 -9.56 1.44
C ILE A 63 -7.12 -10.75 2.40
N ARG A 64 -6.67 -10.55 3.64
CA ARG A 64 -6.63 -11.58 4.67
C ARG A 64 -8.02 -12.11 5.00
N GLN A 65 -9.00 -11.22 5.15
CA GLN A 65 -10.39 -11.60 5.40
C GLN A 65 -10.96 -12.49 4.29
N ASP A 66 -10.71 -12.14 3.03
CA ASP A 66 -11.10 -12.98 1.89
C ASP A 66 -10.38 -14.32 1.90
N ARG A 67 -9.07 -14.33 2.17
CA ARG A 67 -8.28 -15.56 2.26
C ARG A 67 -8.80 -16.50 3.35
N GLU A 68 -9.06 -15.99 4.55
CA GLU A 68 -9.57 -16.77 5.68
C GLU A 68 -10.98 -17.30 5.40
N TRP A 69 -11.83 -16.48 4.77
CA TRP A 69 -13.14 -16.93 4.32
C TRP A 69 -13.03 -18.09 3.33
N LEU A 70 -12.14 -18.00 2.34
CA LEU A 70 -11.89 -19.08 1.37
C LEU A 70 -11.34 -20.35 2.03
N LEU A 71 -10.38 -20.21 2.96
CA LEU A 71 -9.77 -21.34 3.67
C LEU A 71 -10.77 -22.11 4.51
N ARG A 72 -11.72 -21.43 5.14
CA ARG A 72 -12.83 -22.08 5.86
C ARG A 72 -13.83 -22.70 4.87
N LYS A 73 -14.21 -21.95 3.83
CA LYS A 73 -15.26 -22.38 2.91
C LYS A 73 -14.88 -23.54 2.00
N ARG A 74 -13.62 -23.68 1.61
CA ARG A 74 -13.15 -24.85 0.82
C ARG A 74 -13.34 -26.18 1.54
N LEU A 75 -13.50 -26.18 2.86
CA LEU A 75 -13.74 -27.37 3.69
C LEU A 75 -15.24 -27.60 3.94
N SER A 76 -16.11 -26.68 3.52
CA SER A 76 -17.56 -26.75 3.71
C SER A 76 -18.19 -27.66 2.66
N GLN A 77 -19.10 -28.54 3.10
CA GLN A 77 -19.90 -29.40 2.21
C GLN A 77 -21.10 -28.68 1.60
N ALA A 78 -21.57 -27.59 2.22
CA ALA A 78 -22.72 -26.83 1.75
C ALA A 78 -22.34 -25.38 1.40
N TRP A 79 -22.93 -24.88 0.33
CA TRP A 79 -22.72 -23.54 -0.21
C TRP A 79 -24.05 -22.89 -0.57
N SER A 80 -24.31 -21.71 -0.02
CA SER A 80 -25.47 -20.92 -0.44
C SER A 80 -25.21 -20.19 -1.76
N SER A 81 -26.28 -19.77 -2.45
CA SER A 81 -26.17 -18.95 -3.66
C SER A 81 -25.38 -17.66 -3.43
N LYS A 82 -25.54 -17.02 -2.27
CA LYS A 82 -24.78 -15.82 -1.87
C LYS A 82 -23.28 -16.11 -1.72
N GLU A 83 -22.92 -17.29 -1.21
CA GLU A 83 -21.53 -17.70 -1.05
C GLU A 83 -20.88 -18.06 -2.39
N ILE A 84 -21.63 -18.71 -3.28
CA ILE A 84 -21.19 -18.96 -4.65
C ILE A 84 -20.95 -17.64 -5.38
N ALA A 85 -21.88 -16.68 -5.26
CA ALA A 85 -21.72 -15.35 -5.84
C ALA A 85 -20.49 -14.61 -5.28
N ARG A 86 -20.26 -14.67 -3.96
CA ARG A 86 -19.06 -14.10 -3.33
C ARG A 86 -17.78 -14.75 -3.86
N LEU A 87 -17.74 -16.09 -3.97
CA LEU A 87 -16.60 -16.81 -4.53
C LEU A 87 -16.31 -16.37 -5.96
N GLN A 88 -17.34 -16.30 -6.80
CA GLN A 88 -17.22 -15.82 -8.18
C GLN A 88 -16.69 -14.39 -8.26
N GLN A 89 -17.18 -13.50 -7.38
CA GLN A 89 -16.69 -12.12 -7.31
C GLN A 89 -15.21 -12.06 -6.93
N ILE A 90 -14.78 -12.83 -5.93
CA ILE A 90 -13.36 -12.93 -5.55
C ILE A 90 -12.55 -13.42 -6.75
N CYS A 91 -12.96 -14.53 -7.39
CA CYS A 91 -12.22 -15.05 -8.54
C CYS A 91 -12.09 -14.00 -9.66
N SER A 92 -13.18 -13.29 -9.97
CA SER A 92 -13.19 -12.21 -10.96
C SER A 92 -12.21 -11.08 -10.60
N ASN A 93 -12.23 -10.60 -9.35
CA ASN A 93 -11.30 -9.56 -8.86
C ASN A 93 -9.84 -9.98 -9.04
N TYR A 94 -9.55 -11.27 -8.83
CA TYR A 94 -8.22 -11.84 -8.99
C TYR A 94 -7.96 -12.39 -10.40
N ARG A 95 -8.74 -11.98 -11.42
CA ARG A 95 -8.58 -12.37 -12.83
C ARG A 95 -8.53 -13.88 -13.04
N MET A 96 -9.38 -14.61 -12.35
CA MET A 96 -9.52 -16.06 -12.43
C MET A 96 -10.98 -16.43 -12.69
N GLN A 97 -11.22 -17.39 -13.58
CA GLN A 97 -12.55 -17.95 -13.79
C GLN A 97 -12.75 -19.11 -12.80
N CYS A 98 -13.81 -19.05 -12.01
CA CYS A 98 -14.19 -20.10 -11.06
C CYS A 98 -15.46 -20.81 -11.52
N SER A 99 -15.50 -22.13 -11.34
CA SER A 99 -16.72 -22.90 -11.51
C SER A 99 -17.75 -22.49 -10.45
N SER A 100 -19.02 -22.47 -10.82
CA SER A 100 -20.12 -22.35 -9.86
C SER A 100 -20.25 -23.58 -8.96
N ASN A 101 -19.64 -24.72 -9.33
CA ASN A 101 -19.48 -25.86 -8.44
C ASN A 101 -18.16 -25.72 -7.65
N PRO A 102 -18.21 -25.49 -6.32
CA PRO A 102 -17.02 -25.32 -5.48
C PRO A 102 -16.03 -26.48 -5.50
N GLU A 103 -16.48 -27.71 -5.78
CA GLU A 103 -15.61 -28.90 -5.90
C GLU A 103 -14.69 -28.83 -7.12
N LYS A 104 -15.08 -28.09 -8.15
CA LYS A 104 -14.31 -27.93 -9.40
C LYS A 104 -13.40 -26.71 -9.39
N VAL A 105 -13.36 -25.96 -8.29
CA VAL A 105 -12.55 -24.75 -8.16
C VAL A 105 -11.08 -25.15 -8.01
N LYS A 106 -10.20 -24.45 -8.75
CA LYS A 106 -8.74 -24.60 -8.61
C LYS A 106 -8.24 -23.88 -7.36
N TRP A 107 -8.53 -24.46 -6.18
CA TRP A 107 -8.26 -23.86 -4.87
C TRP A 107 -6.81 -23.44 -4.67
N THR A 108 -5.86 -24.27 -5.10
CA THR A 108 -4.43 -23.95 -5.00
C THR A 108 -4.07 -22.69 -5.78
N GLU A 109 -4.61 -22.52 -6.99
CA GLU A 109 -4.36 -21.34 -7.81
C GLU A 109 -5.06 -20.10 -7.27
N LEU A 110 -6.29 -20.26 -6.76
CA LEU A 110 -7.01 -19.17 -6.10
C LEU A 110 -6.22 -18.66 -4.89
N LEU A 111 -5.78 -19.57 -4.01
CA LEU A 111 -5.07 -19.21 -2.79
C LEU A 111 -3.64 -18.69 -3.05
N LYS A 112 -3.00 -18.99 -4.18
CA LYS A 112 -1.76 -18.30 -4.59
C LYS A 112 -2.00 -16.81 -4.90
N ARG A 113 -3.21 -16.47 -5.40
CA ARG A 113 -3.60 -15.10 -5.76
C ARG A 113 -4.15 -14.31 -4.58
N VAL A 114 -5.05 -14.90 -3.80
CA VAL A 114 -5.72 -14.25 -2.66
C VAL A 114 -4.80 -14.32 -1.44
N ASP A 115 -3.78 -13.48 -1.43
CA ASP A 115 -2.79 -13.45 -0.35
C ASP A 115 -2.19 -12.06 -0.15
N THR A 116 -1.84 -11.75 1.10
CA THR A 116 -1.29 -10.47 1.53
C THR A 116 0.10 -10.23 0.92
N LEU A 117 0.50 -8.97 0.85
CA LEU A 117 1.86 -8.57 0.48
C LEU A 117 2.54 -7.94 1.70
N PRO A 118 3.85 -8.18 1.94
CA PRO A 118 4.55 -7.54 3.03
C PRO A 118 4.44 -6.01 2.91
N THR A 119 3.98 -5.33 3.96
CA THR A 119 3.80 -3.86 3.96
C THR A 119 5.08 -3.14 3.56
N HIS A 120 6.21 -3.60 4.09
CA HIS A 120 7.55 -3.12 3.74
C HIS A 120 7.82 -3.15 2.22
N LEU A 121 7.43 -4.23 1.53
CA LEU A 121 7.62 -4.35 0.08
C LEU A 121 6.79 -3.32 -0.68
N VAL A 122 5.50 -3.20 -0.31
CA VAL A 122 4.57 -2.26 -0.96
C VAL A 122 5.01 -0.82 -0.74
N VAL A 123 5.43 -0.47 0.49
CA VAL A 123 6.00 0.84 0.84
C VAL A 123 7.25 1.13 0.03
N ALA A 124 8.21 0.19 -0.04
CA ALA A 124 9.45 0.40 -0.76
C ALA A 124 9.19 0.69 -2.25
N GLN A 125 8.26 -0.05 -2.87
CA GLN A 125 7.86 0.20 -4.25
C GLN A 125 7.11 1.53 -4.40
N ALA A 126 6.15 1.85 -3.51
CA ALA A 126 5.46 3.13 -3.56
C ALA A 126 6.44 4.31 -3.42
N ALA A 127 7.38 4.25 -2.47
CA ALA A 127 8.39 5.27 -2.26
C ALA A 127 9.33 5.41 -3.46
N ALA A 128 9.77 4.29 -4.04
CA ALA A 128 10.61 4.23 -5.23
C ALA A 128 9.95 4.86 -6.45
N GLU A 129 8.71 4.48 -6.75
CA GLU A 129 8.00 4.89 -7.97
C GLU A 129 7.44 6.32 -7.88
N SER A 130 7.05 6.76 -6.67
CA SER A 130 6.47 8.09 -6.46
C SER A 130 7.48 9.15 -5.98
N GLY A 131 8.73 8.77 -5.73
CA GLY A 131 9.72 9.65 -5.10
C GLY A 131 9.23 10.15 -3.74
N TRP A 132 8.84 9.22 -2.87
CA TRP A 132 8.21 9.51 -1.57
C TRP A 132 6.97 10.41 -1.70
N GLY A 133 6.13 10.12 -2.69
CA GLY A 133 4.85 10.78 -2.97
C GLY A 133 4.95 12.15 -3.63
N THR A 134 6.15 12.64 -3.96
CA THR A 134 6.34 13.98 -4.55
C THR A 134 6.22 14.02 -6.07
N SER A 135 6.18 12.88 -6.75
CA SER A 135 6.06 12.84 -8.20
C SER A 135 4.75 13.49 -8.65
N LYS A 136 4.80 14.19 -9.79
CA LYS A 136 3.60 14.80 -10.38
C LYS A 136 2.50 13.76 -10.62
N LEU A 137 2.88 12.53 -11.01
CA LEU A 137 1.94 11.45 -11.23
C LEU A 137 1.23 11.00 -9.94
N ALA A 138 1.98 10.88 -8.84
CA ALA A 138 1.40 10.54 -7.54
C ALA A 138 0.42 11.61 -7.05
N GLN A 139 0.72 12.89 -7.29
CA GLN A 139 -0.09 14.02 -6.85
C GLN A 139 -1.32 14.28 -7.73
N VAL A 140 -1.18 14.13 -9.06
CA VAL A 140 -2.25 14.47 -10.01
C VAL A 140 -3.19 13.30 -10.26
N ASN A 141 -2.64 12.08 -10.42
CA ASN A 141 -3.43 10.90 -10.78
C ASN A 141 -3.70 9.99 -9.57
N ASN A 142 -3.29 10.38 -8.35
CA ASN A 142 -3.22 9.48 -7.19
C ASN A 142 -2.47 8.17 -7.49
N ASN A 143 -1.49 8.17 -8.40
CA ASN A 143 -0.86 6.95 -8.89
C ASN A 143 0.56 6.79 -8.33
N LEU A 144 0.66 6.10 -7.19
CA LEU A 144 1.90 5.87 -6.44
C LEU A 144 2.88 4.94 -7.15
N PHE A 145 2.39 4.06 -8.02
CA PHE A 145 3.12 2.89 -8.51
C PHE A 145 3.47 2.97 -9.99
N GLY A 146 3.19 4.11 -10.65
CA GLY A 146 3.45 4.27 -12.07
C GLY A 146 2.60 3.36 -12.96
N MET A 147 1.43 2.92 -12.50
CA MET A 147 0.59 1.98 -13.24
C MET A 147 0.15 2.59 -14.57
N ARG A 148 0.61 1.98 -15.66
CA ARG A 148 0.16 2.35 -17.00
C ARG A 148 -1.26 1.89 -17.20
N CYS A 149 -1.97 2.64 -18.00
CA CYS A 149 -3.30 2.23 -18.40
C CYS A 149 -3.26 1.53 -19.76
N GLY A 150 -4.16 0.55 -19.96
CA GLY A 150 -4.21 -0.30 -21.16
C GLY A 150 -4.70 0.40 -22.43
N SER A 151 -5.27 1.61 -22.32
CA SER A 151 -5.65 2.46 -23.45
C SER A 151 -4.65 3.61 -23.61
N LYS A 152 -4.41 4.07 -24.84
CA LYS A 152 -3.59 5.27 -25.09
C LYS A 152 -4.25 6.58 -24.59
N THR A 153 -5.56 6.56 -24.29
CA THR A 153 -6.38 7.77 -24.05
C THR A 153 -7.01 7.87 -22.67
N CYS A 154 -6.64 7.01 -21.72
CA CYS A 154 -7.22 7.07 -20.38
C CYS A 154 -6.71 8.23 -19.54
N GLY A 155 -7.60 8.68 -18.66
CA GLY A 155 -7.46 9.85 -17.82
C GLY A 155 -8.41 10.96 -18.26
N GLU A 156 -9.13 11.52 -17.30
CA GLU A 156 -9.91 12.75 -17.47
C GLU A 156 -8.99 13.95 -17.78
N PRO A 157 -9.51 15.04 -18.38
CA PRO A 157 -8.77 16.29 -18.52
C PRO A 157 -8.09 16.70 -17.20
N GLY A 158 -6.79 17.01 -17.26
CA GLY A 158 -5.98 17.34 -16.08
C GLY A 158 -5.07 16.21 -15.60
N ASN A 159 -5.37 14.95 -15.95
CA ASN A 159 -4.51 13.82 -15.63
C ASN A 159 -3.27 13.73 -16.53
N ILE A 160 -2.21 13.09 -16.02
CA ILE A 160 -1.07 12.68 -16.82
C ILE A 160 -1.49 11.51 -17.72
N LYS A 161 -1.45 11.75 -19.04
CA LYS A 161 -1.85 10.78 -20.07
C LYS A 161 -0.96 9.53 -20.07
N GLY A 162 -1.57 8.39 -20.41
CA GLY A 162 -0.89 7.09 -20.53
C GLY A 162 -0.68 6.34 -19.20
N TYR A 163 -1.11 6.94 -18.10
CA TYR A 163 -1.12 6.34 -16.76
C TYR A 163 -2.55 6.26 -16.25
N SER A 164 -2.82 5.26 -15.42
CA SER A 164 -4.08 5.18 -14.68
C SER A 164 -4.21 6.38 -13.74
N ALA A 165 -5.44 6.85 -13.57
CA ALA A 165 -5.83 7.80 -12.53
C ALA A 165 -6.78 7.11 -11.57
N TYR A 166 -6.69 7.47 -10.29
CA TYR A 166 -7.45 6.87 -9.21
C TYR A 166 -8.19 7.96 -8.42
N ASP A 167 -9.41 7.67 -8.00
CA ASP A 167 -10.21 8.63 -7.22
C ASP A 167 -9.54 8.90 -5.87
N THR A 168 -8.92 7.88 -5.27
CA THR A 168 -8.22 7.97 -3.99
C THR A 168 -6.88 7.25 -3.99
N VAL A 169 -6.03 7.54 -2.99
CA VAL A 169 -4.78 6.80 -2.76
C VAL A 169 -5.07 5.33 -2.41
N ASP A 170 -6.18 5.06 -1.70
CA ASP A 170 -6.66 3.71 -1.41
C ASP A 170 -6.94 2.92 -2.70
N ASP A 171 -7.60 3.54 -3.69
CA ASP A 171 -7.87 2.91 -4.98
C ASP A 171 -6.59 2.55 -5.74
N SER A 172 -5.56 3.40 -5.63
CA SER A 172 -4.24 3.13 -6.20
C SER A 172 -3.55 1.94 -5.57
N VAL A 173 -3.51 1.90 -4.22
CA VAL A 173 -2.91 0.79 -3.47
C VAL A 173 -3.66 -0.51 -3.74
N ARG A 174 -4.99 -0.48 -3.71
CA ARG A 174 -5.85 -1.63 -4.03
C ARG A 174 -5.58 -2.15 -5.44
N ALA A 175 -5.55 -1.28 -6.44
CA ALA A 175 -5.29 -1.66 -7.83
C ALA A 175 -3.88 -2.24 -8.01
N TYR A 176 -2.87 -1.66 -7.37
CA TYR A 176 -1.51 -2.19 -7.38
C TYR A 176 -1.45 -3.59 -6.74
N MET A 177 -2.01 -3.78 -5.55
CA MET A 177 -1.98 -5.07 -4.84
C MET A 177 -2.73 -6.15 -5.62
N LEU A 178 -3.89 -5.81 -6.21
CA LEU A 178 -4.61 -6.71 -7.11
C LEU A 178 -3.78 -7.06 -8.35
N ASN A 179 -3.06 -6.09 -8.93
CA ASN A 179 -2.19 -6.35 -10.06
C ASN A 179 -1.06 -7.33 -9.70
N MET A 180 -0.38 -7.13 -8.57
CA MET A 180 0.63 -8.06 -8.04
C MET A 180 0.05 -9.46 -7.79
N ASN A 181 -1.18 -9.53 -7.29
CA ASN A 181 -1.87 -10.76 -6.96
C ASN A 181 -2.52 -11.47 -8.14
N SER A 182 -2.67 -10.85 -9.31
CA SER A 182 -3.44 -11.43 -10.42
C SER A 182 -2.73 -11.44 -11.77
N HIS A 183 -1.84 -10.48 -12.05
CA HIS A 183 -1.21 -10.37 -13.36
C HIS A 183 -0.20 -11.49 -13.60
N GLY A 184 -0.13 -12.00 -14.83
CA GLY A 184 0.73 -13.15 -15.20
C GLY A 184 2.22 -12.89 -14.95
N ALA A 185 2.67 -11.64 -15.13
CA ALA A 185 4.06 -11.23 -14.90
C ALA A 185 4.57 -11.51 -13.47
N TYR A 186 3.68 -11.58 -12.48
CA TYR A 186 4.03 -11.77 -11.06
C TYR A 186 3.78 -13.20 -10.56
N GLY A 187 3.63 -14.17 -11.47
CA GLY A 187 3.46 -15.60 -11.10
C GLY A 187 4.53 -16.10 -10.13
N LYS A 188 5.81 -15.82 -10.42
CA LYS A 188 6.95 -16.21 -9.56
C LYS A 188 6.91 -15.60 -8.16
N LEU A 189 6.42 -14.37 -8.02
CA LEU A 189 6.23 -13.75 -6.70
C LEU A 189 5.17 -14.52 -5.92
N ARG A 190 4.05 -14.86 -6.56
CA ARG A 190 2.97 -15.61 -5.91
C ARG A 190 3.36 -17.05 -5.54
N GLU A 191 4.12 -17.70 -6.41
CA GLU A 191 4.71 -19.02 -6.14
C GLU A 191 5.63 -18.97 -4.93
N SER A 192 6.55 -17.99 -4.88
CA SER A 192 7.46 -17.83 -3.74
C SER A 192 6.72 -17.57 -2.42
N ARG A 193 5.64 -16.78 -2.42
CA ARG A 193 4.81 -16.60 -1.22
C ARG A 193 4.12 -17.89 -0.78
N ALA A 194 3.59 -18.65 -1.73
CA ALA A 194 2.90 -19.89 -1.43
C ALA A 194 3.85 -20.96 -0.88
N GLU A 195 5.07 -21.04 -1.41
CA GLU A 195 6.17 -21.88 -0.91
C GLU A 195 6.46 -21.58 0.57
N LEU A 196 6.79 -20.32 0.89
CA LEU A 196 7.07 -19.88 2.27
C LEU A 196 5.91 -20.23 3.21
N ARG A 197 4.67 -19.95 2.81
CA ARG A 197 3.49 -20.30 3.62
C ARG A 197 3.33 -21.79 3.85
N SER A 198 3.65 -22.63 2.86
CA SER A 198 3.58 -24.09 3.02
C SER A 198 4.64 -24.63 4.00
N GLN A 199 5.74 -23.90 4.15
CA GLN A 199 6.82 -24.20 5.09
C GLN A 199 6.55 -23.62 6.50
N GLY A 200 5.50 -22.80 6.65
CA GLY A 200 5.21 -22.09 7.90
C GLY A 200 6.02 -20.80 8.08
N ASP A 201 6.79 -20.41 7.08
CA ASP A 201 7.65 -19.23 7.13
C ASP A 201 6.86 -17.93 6.99
N THR A 202 7.38 -16.89 7.64
CA THR A 202 6.89 -15.53 7.47
C THR A 202 7.27 -14.99 6.09
N VAL A 203 6.28 -14.52 5.34
CA VAL A 203 6.51 -13.86 4.06
C VAL A 203 7.01 -12.43 4.32
N THR A 204 8.30 -12.17 4.09
CA THR A 204 8.94 -10.86 4.25
C THR A 204 9.24 -10.18 2.91
N ALA A 205 9.58 -8.88 2.95
CA ALA A 205 9.97 -8.14 1.74
C ALA A 205 11.26 -8.71 1.12
N ASP A 206 12.25 -9.08 1.95
CA ASP A 206 13.55 -9.59 1.51
C ASP A 206 13.43 -10.89 0.72
N HIS A 207 12.52 -11.78 1.13
CA HIS A 207 12.25 -13.00 0.38
C HIS A 207 11.70 -12.71 -1.03
N LEU A 208 10.94 -11.62 -1.20
CA LEU A 208 10.17 -11.34 -2.41
C LEU A 208 10.83 -10.33 -3.35
N VAL A 209 11.72 -9.46 -2.87
CA VAL A 209 12.27 -8.34 -3.65
C VAL A 209 13.01 -8.81 -4.92
N ASN A 210 13.66 -9.97 -4.85
CA ASN A 210 14.37 -10.60 -5.96
C ASN A 210 13.44 -11.37 -6.92
N LYS A 211 12.16 -11.52 -6.58
CA LYS A 211 11.13 -12.19 -7.40
C LYS A 211 10.32 -11.19 -8.25
N LEU A 212 10.64 -9.90 -8.18
CA LEU A 212 10.04 -8.81 -8.96
C LEU A 212 10.59 -8.71 -10.40
N GLY A 213 11.24 -9.74 -10.93
CA GLY A 213 12.05 -9.65 -12.16
C GLY A 213 11.35 -9.15 -13.43
N ARG A 214 10.01 -9.06 -13.47
CA ARG A 214 9.24 -8.47 -14.58
C ARG A 214 8.54 -7.15 -14.23
N TYR A 215 8.75 -6.63 -13.01
CA TYR A 215 8.21 -5.33 -12.59
C TYR A 215 8.96 -4.17 -13.27
N SER A 216 10.27 -4.31 -13.44
CA SER A 216 11.12 -3.30 -14.07
C SER A 216 12.01 -3.92 -15.15
N GLU A 217 12.13 -3.25 -16.29
CA GLU A 217 13.11 -3.58 -17.35
C GLU A 217 14.55 -3.61 -16.82
N ARG A 218 14.80 -2.95 -15.69
CA ARG A 218 16.07 -2.88 -14.98
C ARG A 218 16.42 -4.17 -14.21
N GLY A 219 15.49 -5.13 -14.09
CA GLY A 219 15.70 -6.45 -13.49
C GLY A 219 16.39 -6.40 -12.13
N ALA A 220 17.52 -7.11 -11.99
CA ALA A 220 18.26 -7.23 -10.72
C ALA A 220 18.74 -5.88 -10.14
N SER A 221 18.98 -4.87 -10.99
CA SER A 221 19.38 -3.54 -10.49
C SER A 221 18.23 -2.82 -9.78
N TYR A 222 16.98 -3.10 -10.16
CA TYR A 222 15.79 -2.62 -9.48
C TYR A 222 15.60 -3.33 -8.13
N SER A 223 15.75 -4.66 -8.08
CA SER A 223 15.69 -5.39 -6.80
C SER A 223 16.75 -4.89 -5.80
N ARG A 224 17.98 -4.64 -6.25
CA ARG A 224 19.02 -4.02 -5.39
C ARG A 224 18.66 -2.62 -4.94
N PHE A 225 18.00 -1.83 -5.78
CA PHE A 225 17.53 -0.51 -5.39
C PHE A 225 16.45 -0.59 -4.32
N LEU A 226 15.47 -1.48 -4.48
CA LEU A 226 14.43 -1.70 -3.48
C LEU A 226 15.00 -2.23 -2.17
N GLN A 227 15.97 -3.14 -2.20
CA GLN A 227 16.66 -3.58 -0.98
C GLN A 227 17.27 -2.40 -0.24
N ARG A 228 17.97 -1.49 -0.93
CA ARG A 228 18.47 -0.27 -0.29
C ARG A 228 17.36 0.63 0.26
N VAL A 229 16.19 0.69 -0.38
CA VAL A 229 15.05 1.44 0.17
C VAL A 229 14.54 0.77 1.44
N LEU A 230 14.48 -0.56 1.49
CA LEU A 230 14.10 -1.30 2.69
C LEU A 230 15.12 -1.06 3.82
N ASP A 231 16.40 -1.38 3.58
CA ASP A 231 17.47 -1.32 4.59
C ASP A 231 17.59 0.07 5.23
N ASN A 232 17.50 1.13 4.42
CA ASN A 232 17.68 2.51 4.92
C ASN A 232 16.44 3.08 5.64
N ASN A 233 15.29 2.40 5.57
CA ASN A 233 14.03 2.96 6.08
C ASN A 233 13.23 1.97 6.95
N GLU A 234 13.75 0.77 7.21
CA GLU A 234 13.10 -0.28 8.03
C GLU A 234 12.53 0.29 9.34
N HIS A 235 13.36 0.98 10.13
CA HIS A 235 12.93 1.56 11.40
C HIS A 235 11.77 2.57 11.26
N LEU A 236 11.72 3.34 10.17
CA LEU A 236 10.63 4.29 9.93
C LEU A 236 9.35 3.56 9.55
N ILE A 237 9.46 2.47 8.80
CA ILE A 237 8.30 1.67 8.39
C ILE A 237 7.71 0.97 9.61
N ILE A 238 8.55 0.33 10.44
CA ILE A 238 8.13 -0.31 11.69
C ILE A 238 7.44 0.71 12.61
N GLN A 239 8.03 1.91 12.78
CA GLN A 239 7.40 2.95 13.59
C GLN A 239 6.00 3.31 13.06
N ALA A 240 5.86 3.52 11.75
CA ALA A 240 4.57 3.86 11.16
C ALA A 240 3.53 2.74 11.32
N GLN A 241 3.94 1.47 11.32
CA GLN A 241 3.03 0.35 11.59
C GLN A 241 2.59 0.31 13.05
N ASN A 242 3.51 0.50 13.99
CA ASN A 242 3.19 0.54 15.42
C ASN A 242 2.26 1.71 15.77
N ASP A 243 2.42 2.85 15.10
CA ASP A 243 1.55 4.02 15.28
C ASP A 243 0.11 3.72 14.82
N VAL A 244 -0.07 2.94 13.74
CA VAL A 244 -1.39 2.49 13.27
C VAL A 244 -2.05 1.54 14.28
N GLU A 245 -1.30 0.57 14.79
CA GLU A 245 -1.80 -0.38 15.81
C GLU A 245 -2.23 0.36 17.09
N THR A 246 -1.41 1.31 17.55
CA THR A 246 -1.70 2.10 18.75
C THR A 246 -2.95 2.95 18.58
N ALA A 247 -3.16 3.55 17.41
CA ALA A 247 -4.33 4.36 17.13
C ALA A 247 -5.62 3.52 17.02
N SER A 248 -5.55 2.34 16.38
CA SER A 248 -6.68 1.40 16.32
C SER A 248 -7.16 0.95 17.70
N ILE A 249 -6.23 0.77 18.66
CA ILE A 249 -6.58 0.41 20.04
C ILE A 249 -7.31 1.56 20.74
N ARG A 250 -6.92 2.81 20.50
CA ARG A 250 -7.55 3.98 21.14
C ARG A 250 -8.98 4.24 20.66
N ASP A 251 -9.31 3.88 19.43
CA ASP A 251 -10.66 4.04 18.87
C ASP A 251 -11.64 2.95 19.34
N GLU A 252 -11.16 1.91 20.03
CA GLU A 252 -11.96 0.79 20.57
C GLU A 252 -12.34 0.94 22.07
N PHE A 253 -11.87 1.99 22.75
CA PHE A 253 -12.14 2.31 24.17
C PHE A 253 -12.79 3.68 24.36
#